data_AF-A0A925D4K8-F1
#
_entry.id   AF-A0A925D4K8-F1
#
_cell.length_a   1.000
_cell.length_b   1.000
_cell.length_c   1.000
_cell.angle_alpha   90.00
_cell.angle_beta   90.00
_cell.angle_gamma   90.00
#
_symmetry.space_group_name_H-M   'P 1'
#
loop_
_entity.id
_entity.type
_entity.pdbx_description
1 polymer ?
#
loop_
_entity_poly.entity_id
_entity_poly.type
_entity_poly.pdbx_seq_one_letter_code
_entity_poly.pdbx_strand_id
1 'polypeptide(L)'
;MASKKSGGALATKKKPSATVKSAMKSASAVKPRPKMVPSVRKATTAPAKKPLTIVVAKKALTITVAKKPAIPPVPAKPVALSRGGYSVHPSVSMMQKWISELKPKTGRNLDEWISFVRTKGPTDVAARRVWLKDKHNLGTNSAWWIAERADPANASLVDDDPKAYLAAAVRYVEEMYAGGKAALKPLHDRLLEIARTLGKDVRICPCKTIVPVYRRHVIGQIFPASRTRIEFGLALRDTPASGRLIETGGWEKKDRITHRIPISSLAEIDSEVERWLRFAYELDSQ
;
A
#
# COMPACT_ATOMS: atom_id res chain seq x y z
N MET A 1 -42.85 -49.01 -55.67
CA MET A 1 -42.65 -48.25 -56.92
C MET A 1 -41.61 -47.13 -56.69
N ALA A 2 -41.23 -46.44 -57.77
CA ALA A 2 -40.38 -45.24 -57.79
C ALA A 2 -40.93 -44.03 -56.99
N SER A 3 -40.23 -42.91 -56.74
CA SER A 3 -38.78 -42.59 -56.61
C SER A 3 -38.59 -41.07 -56.33
N LYS A 4 -37.39 -40.65 -55.89
CA LYS A 4 -36.73 -39.32 -56.15
C LYS A 4 -37.35 -37.98 -55.67
N LYS A 5 -36.49 -37.25 -54.93
CA LYS A 5 -36.02 -35.84 -55.15
C LYS A 5 -36.88 -34.61 -54.76
N SER A 6 -36.12 -33.58 -54.35
CA SER A 6 -36.32 -32.11 -54.49
C SER A 6 -37.52 -31.46 -53.79
N GLY A 7 -37.44 -30.23 -53.29
CA GLY A 7 -36.35 -29.25 -53.29
C GLY A 7 -36.62 -28.06 -54.22
N GLY A 8 -36.75 -26.86 -53.66
CA GLY A 8 -36.98 -25.62 -54.40
C GLY A 8 -37.32 -24.47 -53.45
N ALA A 9 -36.86 -23.26 -53.77
CA ALA A 9 -37.16 -22.04 -53.03
C ALA A 9 -37.50 -20.94 -54.04
N LEU A 10 -38.39 -20.00 -53.69
CA LEU A 10 -38.28 -18.58 -54.10
C LEU A 10 -39.28 -17.66 -53.37
N ALA A 11 -38.82 -16.42 -53.12
CA ALA A 11 -39.41 -15.11 -53.40
C ALA A 11 -40.94 -14.95 -53.70
N THR A 12 -41.61 -13.82 -53.44
CA THR A 12 -41.40 -12.56 -52.66
C THR A 12 -42.71 -11.73 -52.69
N LYS A 13 -42.77 -10.58 -51.98
CA LYS A 13 -43.80 -9.49 -52.07
C LYS A 13 -45.10 -9.85 -51.31
N LYS A 14 -45.93 -8.89 -50.85
CA LYS A 14 -46.00 -7.42 -51.10
C LYS A 14 -46.54 -6.69 -49.85
N LYS A 15 -46.13 -5.43 -49.61
CA LYS A 15 -46.69 -4.51 -48.58
C LYS A 15 -47.58 -3.45 -49.26
N PRO A 16 -48.67 -2.96 -48.63
CA PRO A 16 -48.68 -1.63 -47.96
C PRO A 16 -49.70 -1.55 -46.78
N SER A 17 -50.09 -0.40 -46.20
CA SER A 17 -49.34 0.74 -45.62
C SER A 17 -50.30 1.77 -44.98
N ALA A 18 -50.09 2.15 -43.71
CA ALA A 18 -50.59 3.37 -43.03
C ALA A 18 -49.64 3.59 -41.81
N THR A 19 -48.91 4.69 -41.55
CA THR A 19 -49.11 6.16 -41.70
C THR A 19 -50.17 6.68 -40.71
N VAL A 20 -49.97 7.64 -39.79
CA VAL A 20 -48.99 8.74 -39.54
C VAL A 20 -48.61 8.77 -38.01
N LYS A 21 -47.87 9.67 -37.31
CA LYS A 21 -47.17 10.96 -37.57
C LYS A 21 -46.02 11.23 -36.53
N SER A 22 -44.85 11.66 -37.03
CA SER A 22 -43.83 12.62 -36.49
C SER A 22 -43.69 13.00 -34.99
N ALA A 23 -42.46 12.89 -34.46
CA ALA A 23 -41.77 13.91 -33.64
C ALA A 23 -40.22 13.80 -33.80
N MET A 24 -39.44 14.84 -33.48
CA MET A 24 -38.04 14.98 -33.95
C MET A 24 -36.93 14.93 -32.88
N LYS A 25 -35.84 14.22 -33.25
CA LYS A 25 -34.41 14.49 -33.01
C LYS A 25 -33.97 15.32 -31.78
N SER A 26 -33.04 14.76 -31.00
CA SER A 26 -31.79 15.45 -30.65
C SER A 26 -30.68 14.46 -30.25
N ALA A 27 -29.73 14.21 -31.17
CA ALA A 27 -28.49 13.51 -30.85
C ALA A 27 -27.42 14.56 -30.50
N SER A 28 -26.83 14.48 -29.31
CA SER A 28 -25.81 15.44 -28.88
C SER A 28 -24.46 15.13 -29.55
N ALA A 29 -24.06 15.97 -30.49
CA ALA A 29 -22.85 15.78 -31.29
C ALA A 29 -21.58 16.14 -30.49
N VAL A 30 -20.55 15.30 -30.63
CA VAL A 30 -19.20 15.58 -30.11
C VAL A 30 -18.65 16.84 -30.78
N LYS A 31 -18.38 17.90 -30.01
CA LYS A 31 -17.78 19.13 -30.53
C LYS A 31 -16.32 18.86 -30.96
N PRO A 32 -15.93 19.16 -32.22
CA PRO A 32 -14.54 19.08 -32.63
C PRO A 32 -13.71 20.16 -31.91
N ARG A 33 -12.46 19.81 -31.58
CA ARG A 33 -11.49 20.69 -30.91
C ARG A 33 -11.11 21.86 -31.84
N PRO A 34 -11.18 23.13 -31.41
CA PRO A 34 -10.83 24.26 -32.27
C PRO A 34 -9.34 24.21 -32.65
N LYS A 35 -9.03 24.48 -33.93
CA LYS A 35 -7.64 24.60 -34.42
C LYS A 35 -7.02 25.89 -33.88
N MET A 36 -5.79 25.79 -33.37
CA MET A 36 -5.08 26.94 -32.79
C MET A 36 -4.50 27.82 -33.91
N VAL A 37 -5.02 29.03 -34.07
CA VAL A 37 -4.53 30.03 -35.03
C VAL A 37 -3.34 30.77 -34.40
N PRO A 38 -2.19 30.91 -35.09
CA PRO A 38 -1.05 31.66 -34.55
C PRO A 38 -1.36 33.16 -34.45
N SER A 39 -1.36 33.69 -33.23
CA SER A 39 -1.56 35.12 -32.99
C SER A 39 -0.27 35.91 -33.26
N VAL A 40 -0.25 36.68 -34.35
CA VAL A 40 0.85 37.60 -34.67
C VAL A 40 0.81 38.78 -33.71
N ARG A 41 1.63 38.75 -32.66
CA ARG A 41 1.89 39.94 -31.84
C ARG A 41 2.90 40.85 -32.55
N LYS A 42 2.53 42.11 -32.76
CA LYS A 42 3.47 43.17 -33.19
C LYS A 42 4.59 43.27 -32.15
N ALA A 43 5.84 43.37 -32.61
CA ALA A 43 6.96 43.70 -31.74
C ALA A 43 6.76 45.10 -31.15
N THR A 44 7.02 45.26 -29.86
CA THR A 44 7.10 46.56 -29.18
C THR A 44 8.43 46.61 -28.46
N THR A 45 9.26 47.59 -28.78
CA THR A 45 10.63 47.70 -28.26
C THR A 45 10.63 48.13 -26.80
N ALA A 46 11.31 47.35 -25.96
CA ALA A 46 11.60 47.73 -24.58
C ALA A 46 12.97 48.44 -24.50
N PRO A 47 13.12 49.50 -23.69
CA PRO A 47 14.38 50.24 -23.58
C PRO A 47 15.44 49.43 -22.82
N ALA A 48 16.70 49.53 -23.26
CA ALA A 48 17.81 48.81 -22.65
C ALA A 48 18.09 49.28 -21.21
N LYS A 49 18.17 48.33 -20.27
CA LYS A 49 18.68 48.58 -18.91
C LYS A 49 20.16 48.21 -18.83
N LYS A 50 20.97 49.10 -18.24
CA LYS A 50 22.40 48.88 -18.02
C LYS A 50 22.63 47.67 -17.11
N PRO A 51 23.72 46.89 -17.28
CA PRO A 51 24.06 45.82 -16.35
C PRO A 51 24.42 46.38 -14.98
N LEU A 52 23.85 45.79 -13.92
CA LEU A 52 24.25 46.02 -12.54
C LEU A 52 25.09 44.83 -12.07
N THR A 53 26.34 45.10 -11.68
CA THR A 53 27.27 44.08 -11.19
C THR A 53 26.84 43.56 -9.82
N ILE A 54 26.27 42.35 -9.76
CA ILE A 54 25.92 41.70 -8.50
C ILE A 54 27.18 41.03 -7.92
N VAL A 55 27.75 41.65 -6.88
CA VAL A 55 28.83 41.06 -6.09
C VAL A 55 28.24 39.96 -5.20
N VAL A 56 28.55 38.70 -5.49
CA VAL A 56 28.04 37.55 -4.72
C VAL A 56 28.84 37.37 -3.44
N ALA A 57 28.34 37.95 -2.34
CA ALA A 57 28.87 37.69 -1.00
C ALA A 57 28.60 36.24 -0.57
N LYS A 58 29.65 35.41 -0.49
CA LYS A 58 29.57 34.03 0.03
C LYS A 58 29.27 34.04 1.54
N LYS A 59 27.99 34.06 1.92
CA LYS A 59 27.57 33.79 3.30
C LYS A 59 27.37 32.29 3.49
N ALA A 60 28.20 31.66 4.31
CA ALA A 60 28.08 30.23 4.61
C ALA A 60 26.76 29.96 5.34
N LEU A 61 25.89 29.13 4.74
CA LEU A 61 24.62 28.73 5.34
C LEU A 61 24.79 27.34 5.96
N THR A 62 24.98 27.27 7.27
CA THR A 62 25.18 26.01 7.99
C THR A 62 23.86 25.23 8.05
N ILE A 63 23.66 24.28 7.13
CA ILE A 63 22.46 23.44 7.09
C ILE A 63 22.50 22.46 8.27
N THR A 64 21.90 22.85 9.38
CA THR A 64 21.71 21.97 10.54
C THR A 64 20.66 20.91 10.20
N VAL A 65 21.11 19.72 9.82
CA VAL A 65 20.23 18.59 9.50
C VAL A 65 19.52 18.13 10.78
N ALA A 66 18.25 18.49 10.92
CA ALA A 66 17.43 18.05 12.04
C ALA A 66 17.34 16.52 12.07
N LYS A 67 17.81 15.91 13.18
CA LYS A 67 17.82 14.46 13.38
C LYS A 67 16.39 13.93 13.47
N LYS A 68 15.86 13.43 12.34
CA LYS A 68 14.54 12.78 12.26
C LYS A 68 14.41 11.74 13.38
N PRO A 69 13.28 11.65 14.10
CA PRO A 69 13.11 10.67 15.17
C PRO A 69 13.35 9.26 14.62
N ALA A 70 14.22 8.52 15.30
CA ALA A 70 14.39 7.10 15.05
C ALA A 70 13.07 6.38 15.28
N ILE A 71 12.80 5.33 14.49
CA ILE A 71 11.74 4.38 14.83
C ILE A 71 12.11 3.81 16.21
N PRO A 72 11.23 3.87 17.23
CA PRO A 72 11.56 3.34 18.54
C PRO A 72 11.83 1.84 18.41
N PRO A 73 12.88 1.30 19.07
CA PRO A 73 13.13 -0.14 19.07
C PRO A 73 11.89 -0.85 19.60
N VAL A 74 11.44 -1.89 18.88
CA VAL A 74 10.16 -2.55 19.19
C VAL A 74 10.20 -3.11 20.61
N PRO A 75 9.17 -2.87 21.45
CA PRO A 75 9.17 -3.29 22.85
C PRO A 75 9.47 -4.77 23.01
N ALA A 76 10.55 -5.08 23.74
CA ALA A 76 11.14 -6.42 23.85
C ALA A 76 10.37 -7.41 24.74
N LYS A 77 9.05 -7.23 24.90
CA LYS A 77 8.18 -8.17 25.64
C LYS A 77 7.45 -9.08 24.63
N PRO A 78 7.70 -10.40 24.63
CA PRO A 78 6.96 -11.31 23.77
C PRO A 78 5.51 -11.39 24.21
N VAL A 79 4.59 -10.89 23.39
CA VAL A 79 3.17 -11.23 23.49
C VAL A 79 3.01 -12.69 23.07
N ALA A 80 2.18 -13.44 23.79
CA ALA A 80 1.96 -14.87 23.53
C ALA A 80 1.63 -15.16 22.06
N LEU A 81 2.27 -16.19 21.50
CA LEU A 81 2.14 -16.54 20.08
C LEU A 81 0.71 -16.99 19.75
N SER A 82 0.24 -16.65 18.54
CA SER A 82 -1.01 -17.19 18.02
C SER A 82 -0.93 -18.71 17.77
N ARG A 83 -2.09 -19.35 17.55
CA ARG A 83 -2.12 -20.57 16.71
C ARG A 83 -1.44 -20.23 15.37
N GLY A 84 -0.50 -21.07 14.91
CA GLY A 84 0.36 -20.76 13.75
C GLY A 84 1.69 -20.06 14.07
N GLY A 85 1.92 -19.63 15.33
CA GLY A 85 3.21 -19.12 15.78
C GLY A 85 3.55 -17.72 15.27
N TYR A 86 2.56 -16.83 15.19
CA TYR A 86 2.75 -15.42 14.81
C TYR A 86 2.92 -14.51 16.04
N SER A 87 3.57 -13.38 15.82
CA SER A 87 3.86 -12.32 16.78
C SER A 87 3.09 -11.04 16.42
N VAL A 88 2.80 -10.20 17.42
CA VAL A 88 2.09 -8.92 17.23
C VAL A 88 2.91 -7.95 16.38
N HIS A 89 2.27 -7.34 15.37
CA HIS A 89 2.92 -6.35 14.52
C HIS A 89 3.22 -5.06 15.30
N PRO A 90 4.40 -4.42 15.14
CA PRO A 90 4.77 -3.23 15.92
C PRO A 90 3.81 -2.04 15.83
N SER A 91 2.99 -1.95 14.77
CA SER A 91 1.95 -0.93 14.64
C SER A 91 0.93 -0.98 15.76
N VAL A 92 0.61 -2.15 16.31
CA VAL A 92 -0.38 -2.29 17.39
C VAL A 92 0.10 -1.56 18.64
N SER A 93 1.37 -1.74 19.04
CA SER A 93 1.95 -0.98 20.16
C SER A 93 2.01 0.53 19.91
N MET A 94 2.25 0.96 18.65
CA MET A 94 2.19 2.38 18.29
C MET A 94 0.76 2.93 18.34
N MET A 95 -0.23 2.13 17.96
CA MET A 95 -1.66 2.48 17.96
C MET A 95 -2.19 2.58 19.39
N GLN A 96 -1.92 1.58 20.24
CA GLN A 96 -2.25 1.61 21.67
C GLN A 96 -1.66 2.84 22.37
N LYS A 97 -0.41 3.20 22.05
CA LYS A 97 0.20 4.43 22.56
C LYS A 97 -0.57 5.67 22.10
N TRP A 98 -0.88 5.80 20.80
CA TRP A 98 -1.69 6.92 20.30
C TRP A 98 -3.07 7.01 20.97
N ILE A 99 -3.77 5.89 21.16
CA ILE A 99 -5.06 5.84 21.87
C ILE A 99 -4.92 6.37 23.29
N SER A 100 -3.89 5.93 24.04
CA SER A 100 -3.64 6.41 25.42
C SER A 100 -3.32 7.91 25.49
N GLU A 101 -2.65 8.44 24.47
CA GLU A 101 -2.30 9.86 24.38
C GLU A 101 -3.45 10.73 23.83
N LEU A 102 -4.51 10.15 23.27
CA LEU A 102 -5.56 10.89 22.56
C LEU A 102 -6.40 11.76 23.51
N LYS A 103 -6.82 11.21 24.67
CA LYS A 103 -7.60 11.97 25.67
C LYS A 103 -6.85 13.17 26.24
N PRO A 104 -5.61 13.05 26.76
CA PRO A 104 -4.87 14.21 27.27
C PRO A 104 -4.49 15.23 26.18
N LYS A 105 -4.40 14.84 24.89
CA LYS A 105 -4.08 15.75 23.79
C LYS A 105 -5.29 16.45 23.15
N THR A 106 -6.50 15.92 23.32
CA THR A 106 -7.69 16.38 22.56
C THR A 106 -8.96 16.55 23.39
N GLY A 107 -8.91 16.24 24.69
CA GLY A 107 -10.07 16.23 25.60
C GLY A 107 -10.98 15.02 25.45
N ARG A 108 -10.85 14.22 24.37
CA ARG A 108 -11.68 13.03 24.11
C ARG A 108 -10.86 11.75 23.90
N ASN A 109 -11.37 10.63 24.41
CA ASN A 109 -10.88 9.29 24.09
C ASN A 109 -11.30 8.86 22.67
N LEU A 110 -10.87 7.67 22.22
CA LEU A 110 -11.14 7.17 20.87
C LEU A 110 -12.65 6.94 20.61
N ASP A 111 -13.37 6.31 21.54
CA ASP A 111 -14.80 6.01 21.41
C ASP A 111 -15.66 7.28 21.50
N GLU A 112 -15.30 8.21 22.39
CA GLU A 112 -15.86 9.57 22.46
C GLU A 112 -15.69 10.30 21.09
N TRP A 113 -14.53 10.17 20.44
CA TRP A 113 -14.29 10.69 19.09
C TRP A 113 -15.10 9.95 18.01
N ILE A 114 -15.10 8.62 17.99
CA ILE A 114 -15.84 7.79 17.02
C ILE A 114 -17.34 8.12 17.08
N SER A 115 -17.91 8.18 18.28
CA SER A 115 -19.32 8.52 18.49
C SER A 115 -19.62 9.95 18.00
N PHE A 116 -18.84 10.93 18.46
CA PHE A 116 -19.01 12.33 18.04
C PHE A 116 -18.92 12.49 16.51
N VAL A 117 -17.99 11.80 15.87
CA VAL A 117 -17.78 11.83 14.42
C VAL A 117 -18.93 11.16 13.66
N ARG A 118 -19.47 10.05 14.15
CA ARG A 118 -20.66 9.39 13.56
C ARG A 118 -21.93 10.24 13.70
N THR A 119 -22.05 11.05 14.75
CA THR A 119 -23.25 11.89 15.01
C THR A 119 -23.16 13.30 14.41
N LYS A 120 -21.96 13.87 14.25
CA LYS A 120 -21.76 15.29 13.87
C LYS A 120 -20.82 15.52 12.68
N GLY A 121 -20.05 14.50 12.27
CA GLY A 121 -19.12 14.59 11.15
C GLY A 121 -19.75 14.20 9.81
N PRO A 122 -19.05 14.45 8.68
CA PRO A 122 -19.46 13.96 7.37
C PRO A 122 -19.60 12.44 7.28
N THR A 123 -20.50 11.98 6.41
CA THR A 123 -20.68 10.56 6.07
C THR A 123 -19.49 10.00 5.29
N ASP A 124 -19.03 10.73 4.26
CA ASP A 124 -17.82 10.39 3.52
C ASP A 124 -16.55 10.50 4.38
N VAL A 125 -15.66 9.51 4.24
CA VAL A 125 -14.41 9.40 4.99
C VAL A 125 -13.42 10.51 4.59
N ALA A 126 -13.32 10.88 3.30
CA ALA A 126 -12.36 11.90 2.88
C ALA A 126 -12.75 13.30 3.41
N ALA A 127 -14.02 13.69 3.26
CA ALA A 127 -14.59 14.90 3.84
C ALA A 127 -14.46 14.92 5.37
N ARG A 128 -14.67 13.77 6.03
CA ARG A 128 -14.50 13.60 7.48
C ARG A 128 -13.05 13.83 7.95
N ARG A 129 -12.05 13.35 7.21
CA ARG A 129 -10.62 13.64 7.49
C ARG A 129 -10.31 15.13 7.39
N VAL A 130 -10.86 15.82 6.39
CA VAL A 130 -10.70 17.28 6.22
C VAL A 130 -11.39 18.02 7.38
N TRP A 131 -12.65 17.70 7.66
CA TRP A 131 -13.42 18.31 8.75
C TRP A 131 -12.76 18.13 10.14
N LEU A 132 -12.18 16.96 10.43
CA LEU A 132 -11.44 16.71 11.68
C LEU A 132 -10.17 17.56 11.82
N LYS A 133 -9.47 17.84 10.71
CA LYS A 133 -8.36 18.81 10.71
C LYS A 133 -8.89 20.23 10.93
N ASP A 134 -9.86 20.65 10.13
CA ASP A 134 -10.17 22.07 9.95
C ASP A 134 -11.14 22.62 11.00
N LYS A 135 -11.95 21.76 11.65
CA LYS A 135 -12.86 22.14 12.75
C LYS A 135 -12.40 21.69 14.14
N HIS A 136 -11.47 20.74 14.21
CA HIS A 136 -10.98 20.19 15.49
C HIS A 136 -9.46 20.22 15.65
N ASN A 137 -8.74 20.88 14.73
CA ASN A 137 -7.30 21.10 14.76
C ASN A 137 -6.47 19.80 14.91
N LEU A 138 -7.01 18.67 14.46
CA LEU A 138 -6.33 17.37 14.59
C LEU A 138 -5.27 17.21 13.51
N GLY A 139 -4.07 16.77 13.91
CA GLY A 139 -3.03 16.38 12.97
C GLY A 139 -3.46 15.24 12.06
N THR A 140 -2.92 15.22 10.84
CA THR A 140 -3.33 14.34 9.71
C THR A 140 -3.56 12.88 10.12
N ASN A 141 -2.66 12.28 10.90
CA ASN A 141 -2.78 10.88 11.30
C ASN A 141 -3.94 10.65 12.28
N SER A 142 -4.13 11.50 13.29
CA SER A 142 -5.28 11.40 14.20
C SER A 142 -6.60 11.58 13.46
N ALA A 143 -6.67 12.59 12.58
CA ALA A 143 -7.85 12.84 11.74
C ALA A 143 -8.16 11.64 10.83
N TRP A 144 -7.13 10.98 10.27
CA TRP A 144 -7.30 9.76 9.48
C TRP A 144 -7.75 8.58 10.34
N TRP A 145 -7.02 8.24 11.40
CA TRP A 145 -7.29 7.06 12.24
C TRP A 145 -8.66 7.10 12.94
N ILE A 146 -9.15 8.29 13.31
CA ILE A 146 -10.53 8.46 13.80
C ILE A 146 -11.54 8.31 12.66
N ALA A 147 -11.27 8.88 11.47
CA ALA A 147 -12.20 8.84 10.34
C ALA A 147 -12.49 7.42 9.83
N GLU A 148 -11.47 6.55 9.77
CA GLU A 148 -11.63 5.12 9.41
C GLU A 148 -12.45 4.36 10.44
N ARG A 149 -12.11 4.49 11.74
CA ARG A 149 -12.82 3.76 12.81
C ARG A 149 -14.26 4.24 12.99
N ALA A 150 -14.54 5.49 12.63
CA ALA A 150 -15.89 6.01 12.55
C ALA A 150 -16.69 5.48 11.34
N ASP A 151 -16.07 4.93 10.31
CA ASP A 151 -16.77 4.33 9.14
C ASP A 151 -17.22 2.89 9.45
N PRO A 152 -18.53 2.57 9.39
CA PRO A 152 -19.03 1.21 9.56
C PRO A 152 -18.40 0.18 8.60
N ALA A 153 -17.98 0.59 7.40
CA ALA A 153 -17.34 -0.32 6.43
C ALA A 153 -15.85 -0.58 6.75
N ASN A 154 -15.18 0.30 7.49
CA ASN A 154 -13.74 0.26 7.76
C ASN A 154 -13.39 0.23 9.26
N ALA A 155 -14.35 -0.05 10.14
CA ALA A 155 -14.21 -0.16 11.60
C ALA A 155 -13.40 -1.40 12.09
N SER A 156 -12.30 -1.73 11.40
CA SER A 156 -11.39 -2.82 11.70
C SER A 156 -10.46 -2.45 12.87
N LEU A 157 -10.96 -2.55 14.10
CA LEU A 157 -10.19 -2.39 15.36
C LEU A 157 -9.10 -3.48 15.57
N VAL A 158 -8.87 -4.34 14.58
CA VAL A 158 -7.88 -5.43 14.59
C VAL A 158 -6.47 -4.92 14.86
N ASP A 159 -6.12 -3.71 14.40
CA ASP A 159 -4.81 -3.10 14.62
C ASP A 159 -4.68 -2.34 15.97
N ASP A 160 -5.74 -2.33 16.78
CA ASP A 160 -5.80 -1.62 18.07
C ASP A 160 -5.53 -2.55 19.28
N ASP A 161 -5.91 -3.83 19.17
CA ASP A 161 -5.72 -4.83 20.23
C ASP A 161 -4.83 -6.02 19.79
N PRO A 162 -3.80 -6.38 20.58
CA PRO A 162 -2.95 -7.54 20.33
C PRO A 162 -3.65 -8.88 20.12
N LYS A 163 -4.76 -9.16 20.83
CA LYS A 163 -5.48 -10.45 20.70
C LYS A 163 -6.31 -10.46 19.41
N ALA A 164 -6.99 -9.35 19.10
CA ALA A 164 -7.71 -9.16 17.83
C ALA A 164 -6.75 -9.28 16.64
N TYR A 165 -5.58 -8.65 16.71
CA TYR A 165 -4.52 -8.80 15.71
C TYR A 165 -4.10 -10.28 15.55
N LEU A 166 -3.77 -10.98 16.63
CA LEU A 166 -3.32 -12.38 16.56
C LEU A 166 -4.40 -13.35 16.07
N ALA A 167 -5.68 -13.06 16.35
CA ALA A 167 -6.82 -13.82 15.82
C ALA A 167 -7.03 -13.57 14.31
N ALA A 168 -6.73 -12.37 13.81
CA ALA A 168 -6.79 -12.04 12.39
C ALA A 168 -5.55 -12.49 11.60
N ALA A 169 -4.37 -12.54 12.23
CA ALA A 169 -3.09 -12.83 11.58
C ALA A 169 -3.07 -14.21 10.87
N VAL A 170 -3.76 -15.21 11.42
CA VAL A 170 -3.94 -16.53 10.77
C VAL A 170 -4.75 -16.38 9.49
N ARG A 171 -5.92 -15.75 9.60
CA ARG A 171 -6.82 -15.51 8.47
C ARG A 171 -6.19 -14.64 7.38
N TYR A 172 -5.35 -13.67 7.74
CA TYR A 172 -4.60 -12.88 6.76
C TYR A 172 -3.66 -13.75 5.90
N VAL A 173 -3.04 -14.79 6.46
CA VAL A 173 -2.22 -15.73 5.67
C VAL A 173 -3.10 -16.68 4.85
N GLU A 174 -4.21 -17.16 5.40
CA GLU A 174 -5.19 -17.98 4.66
C GLU A 174 -5.77 -17.23 3.45
N GLU A 175 -6.23 -15.99 3.63
CA GLU A 175 -6.71 -15.07 2.58
C GLU A 175 -5.61 -14.75 1.56
N MET A 176 -4.38 -14.46 2.00
CA MET A 176 -3.24 -14.09 1.13
C MET A 176 -2.83 -15.20 0.17
N TYR A 177 -2.94 -16.47 0.60
CA TYR A 177 -2.63 -17.65 -0.22
C TYR A 177 -3.88 -18.34 -0.78
N ALA A 178 -5.07 -17.78 -0.60
CA ALA A 178 -6.32 -18.37 -1.08
C ALA A 178 -6.37 -18.55 -2.61
N GLY A 179 -7.03 -19.63 -3.06
CA GLY A 179 -7.32 -19.91 -4.45
C GLY A 179 -6.09 -19.84 -5.37
N GLY A 180 -6.00 -18.78 -6.16
CA GLY A 180 -4.98 -18.61 -7.20
C GLY A 180 -3.53 -18.49 -6.73
N LYS A 181 -3.26 -18.48 -5.42
CA LYS A 181 -1.92 -18.42 -4.81
C LYS A 181 -1.58 -19.65 -3.95
N ALA A 182 -2.45 -20.65 -3.85
CA ALA A 182 -2.30 -21.76 -2.88
C ALA A 182 -0.97 -22.52 -3.03
N ALA A 183 -0.49 -22.71 -4.27
CA ALA A 183 0.79 -23.35 -4.57
C ALA A 183 2.03 -22.62 -3.99
N LEU A 184 1.89 -21.35 -3.60
CA LEU A 184 2.97 -20.57 -2.98
C LEU A 184 3.04 -20.75 -1.45
N LYS A 185 2.02 -21.35 -0.81
CA LYS A 185 2.01 -21.50 0.65
C LYS A 185 3.17 -22.36 1.18
N PRO A 186 3.56 -23.50 0.56
CA PRO A 186 4.74 -24.26 1.00
C PRO A 186 6.04 -23.46 0.95
N LEU A 187 6.18 -22.56 -0.04
CA LEU A 187 7.35 -21.66 -0.16
C LEU A 187 7.39 -20.66 1.02
N HIS A 188 6.24 -20.07 1.33
CA HIS A 188 6.07 -19.19 2.50
C HIS A 188 6.38 -19.92 3.81
N ASP A 189 5.81 -21.11 4.00
CA ASP A 189 5.96 -21.88 5.24
C ASP A 189 7.43 -22.26 5.47
N ARG A 190 8.15 -22.68 4.41
CA ARG A 190 9.60 -22.95 4.46
C ARG A 190 10.43 -21.69 4.78
N LEU A 191 10.09 -20.53 4.23
CA LEU A 191 10.75 -19.26 4.58
C LEU A 191 10.51 -18.87 6.05
N LEU A 192 9.33 -19.17 6.62
CA LEU A 192 9.04 -18.96 8.04
C LEU A 192 9.79 -19.92 8.96
N GLU A 193 10.01 -21.18 8.56
CA GLU A 193 10.88 -22.12 9.28
C GLU A 193 12.29 -21.55 9.41
N ILE A 194 12.91 -21.20 8.27
CA ILE A 194 14.28 -20.67 8.22
C ILE A 194 14.38 -19.40 9.09
N ALA A 195 13.44 -18.46 8.95
CA ALA A 195 13.41 -17.24 9.75
C ALA A 195 13.38 -17.52 11.27
N ARG A 196 12.65 -18.55 11.72
CA ARG A 196 12.56 -18.94 13.14
C ARG A 196 13.86 -19.54 13.69
N THR A 197 14.75 -20.05 12.85
CA THR A 197 16.04 -20.63 13.30
C THR A 197 17.09 -19.58 13.72
N LEU A 198 16.92 -18.31 13.32
CA LEU A 198 17.94 -17.28 13.50
C LEU A 198 18.08 -16.81 14.96
N GLY A 199 16.97 -16.75 15.71
CA GLY A 199 16.97 -16.27 17.09
C GLY A 199 15.59 -16.15 17.73
N LYS A 200 15.56 -16.19 19.06
CA LYS A 200 14.33 -16.07 19.88
C LYS A 200 13.70 -14.66 19.84
N ASP A 201 14.41 -13.68 19.28
CA ASP A 201 13.97 -12.30 19.06
C ASP A 201 13.35 -12.06 17.67
N VAL A 202 13.28 -13.09 16.82
CA VAL A 202 12.55 -13.04 15.54
C VAL A 202 11.04 -13.07 15.76
N ARG A 203 10.33 -12.16 15.08
CA ARG A 203 8.88 -11.97 15.18
C ARG A 203 8.26 -11.92 13.79
N ILE A 204 7.50 -12.94 13.43
CA ILE A 204 6.75 -13.02 12.18
C ILE A 204 5.39 -12.36 12.39
N CYS A 205 5.10 -11.30 11.63
CA CYS A 205 3.96 -10.42 11.90
C CYS A 205 3.10 -10.23 10.63
N PRO A 206 2.18 -11.15 10.29
CA PRO A 206 1.39 -11.10 9.06
C PRO A 206 0.56 -9.81 8.88
N CYS A 207 0.55 -9.30 7.66
CA CYS A 207 -0.37 -8.27 7.18
C CYS A 207 -1.24 -8.86 6.07
N LYS A 208 -2.27 -8.15 5.61
CA LYS A 208 -3.22 -8.64 4.57
C LYS A 208 -2.59 -9.05 3.23
N THR A 209 -1.39 -8.55 2.91
CA THR A 209 -0.75 -8.72 1.59
C THR A 209 0.71 -9.16 1.63
N ILE A 210 1.36 -9.11 2.80
CA ILE A 210 2.77 -9.40 3.03
C ILE A 210 2.95 -10.03 4.42
N VAL A 211 3.99 -10.84 4.61
CA VAL A 211 4.41 -11.33 5.92
C VAL A 211 5.82 -10.81 6.26
N PRO A 212 5.91 -9.65 6.93
CA PRO A 212 7.16 -9.15 7.51
C PRO A 212 7.79 -10.10 8.54
N VAL A 213 9.10 -10.28 8.43
CA VAL A 213 9.97 -10.89 9.41
C VAL A 213 10.72 -9.77 10.13
N TYR A 214 10.42 -9.59 11.42
CA TYR A 214 11.07 -8.60 12.27
C TYR A 214 12.10 -9.22 13.21
N ARG A 215 13.08 -8.40 13.61
CA ARG A 215 13.92 -8.55 14.80
C ARG A 215 13.72 -7.32 15.69
N ARG A 216 14.70 -6.39 15.79
CA ARG A 216 14.47 -5.04 16.36
C ARG A 216 13.67 -4.18 15.38
N HIS A 217 13.97 -4.30 14.09
CA HIS A 217 13.23 -3.72 12.97
C HIS A 217 12.88 -4.82 11.94
N VAL A 218 12.32 -4.47 10.78
CA VAL A 218 12.12 -5.46 9.70
C VAL A 218 13.47 -5.90 9.12
N ILE A 219 13.68 -7.20 8.98
CA ILE A 219 14.89 -7.82 8.39
C ILE A 219 14.61 -8.46 7.03
N GLY A 220 13.36 -8.90 6.81
CA GLY A 220 12.87 -9.31 5.51
C GLY A 220 11.35 -9.31 5.43
N GLN A 221 10.80 -9.58 4.25
CA GLN A 221 9.36 -9.72 4.03
C GLN A 221 9.07 -10.77 2.97
N ILE A 222 8.06 -11.59 3.23
CA ILE A 222 7.50 -12.52 2.24
C ILE A 222 6.35 -11.82 1.53
N PHE A 223 6.49 -11.57 0.21
CA PHE A 223 5.45 -10.95 -0.60
C PHE A 223 5.05 -11.84 -1.79
N PRO A 224 3.89 -12.50 -1.79
CA PRO A 224 3.42 -13.27 -2.95
C PRO A 224 2.92 -12.30 -4.05
N ALA A 225 3.86 -11.79 -4.84
CA ALA A 225 3.60 -10.74 -5.83
C ALA A 225 2.83 -11.21 -7.07
N SER A 226 2.86 -12.52 -7.38
CA SER A 226 2.07 -13.11 -8.47
C SER A 226 1.31 -14.36 -7.99
N ARG A 227 0.77 -15.14 -8.93
CA ARG A 227 0.20 -16.48 -8.70
C ARG A 227 1.27 -17.59 -8.66
N THR A 228 2.50 -17.27 -9.06
CA THR A 228 3.57 -18.23 -9.39
C THR A 228 4.91 -17.93 -8.72
N ARG A 229 5.08 -16.78 -8.05
CA ARG A 229 6.30 -16.48 -7.28
C ARG A 229 6.03 -15.65 -6.03
N ILE A 230 6.90 -15.83 -5.05
CA ILE A 230 7.16 -14.94 -3.93
C ILE A 230 8.32 -14.00 -4.30
N GLU A 231 8.22 -12.74 -3.89
CA GLU A 231 9.34 -11.81 -3.79
C GLU A 231 9.77 -11.83 -2.33
N PHE A 232 10.94 -12.40 -2.03
CA PHE A 232 11.49 -12.42 -0.67
C PHE A 232 12.36 -11.18 -0.48
N GLY A 233 11.77 -10.12 0.07
CA GLY A 233 12.45 -8.85 0.32
C GLY A 233 13.37 -8.93 1.53
N LEU A 234 14.52 -8.26 1.48
CA LEU A 234 15.60 -8.32 2.48
C LEU A 234 16.15 -6.93 2.80
N ALA A 235 16.49 -6.70 4.07
CA ALA A 235 17.01 -5.43 4.58
C ALA A 235 18.54 -5.43 4.66
N LEU A 236 19.21 -5.28 3.52
CA LEU A 236 20.68 -5.44 3.39
C LEU A 236 21.44 -4.12 3.27
N ARG A 237 20.82 -2.98 3.59
CA ARG A 237 21.42 -1.63 3.45
C ARG A 237 21.95 -1.42 2.02
N ASP A 238 23.16 -0.87 1.90
CA ASP A 238 24.00 -0.63 0.73
C ASP A 238 24.85 -1.82 0.26
N THR A 239 24.60 -3.04 0.76
CA THR A 239 25.30 -4.25 0.28
C THR A 239 25.09 -4.41 -1.23
N PRO A 240 26.15 -4.56 -2.05
CA PRO A 240 26.00 -4.76 -3.50
C PRO A 240 25.24 -6.04 -3.86
N ALA A 241 24.32 -5.94 -4.83
CA ALA A 241 23.63 -7.10 -5.37
C ALA A 241 24.60 -8.10 -6.04
N SER A 242 24.39 -9.40 -5.78
CA SER A 242 25.15 -10.51 -6.36
C SER A 242 24.33 -11.80 -6.33
N GLY A 243 24.67 -12.77 -7.20
CA GLY A 243 23.92 -14.03 -7.31
C GLY A 243 22.49 -13.80 -7.79
N ARG A 244 21.50 -14.29 -7.03
CA ARG A 244 20.06 -14.09 -7.30
C ARG A 244 19.47 -12.89 -6.56
N LEU A 245 20.29 -12.14 -5.84
CA LEU A 245 19.87 -10.93 -5.12
C LEU A 245 19.65 -9.77 -6.11
N ILE A 246 18.45 -9.16 -6.09
CA ILE A 246 18.06 -8.07 -6.99
C ILE A 246 17.81 -6.80 -6.18
N GLU A 247 18.41 -5.68 -6.59
CA GLU A 247 18.14 -4.38 -5.99
C GLU A 247 16.70 -3.90 -6.25
N THR A 248 16.15 -3.13 -5.31
CA THR A 248 14.82 -2.49 -5.46
C THR A 248 14.92 -0.98 -5.69
N GLY A 249 16.13 -0.42 -5.68
CA GLY A 249 16.39 1.01 -5.45
C GLY A 249 15.92 1.48 -4.07
N GLY A 250 15.63 0.57 -3.14
CA GLY A 250 15.10 0.89 -1.81
C GLY A 250 16.05 1.74 -0.98
N TRP A 251 17.37 1.49 -1.09
CA TRP A 251 18.39 2.25 -0.36
C TRP A 251 18.37 3.75 -0.69
N GLU A 252 18.37 4.11 -1.98
CA GLU A 252 18.27 5.50 -2.45
C GLU A 252 16.97 6.17 -1.95
N LYS A 253 15.87 5.42 -1.99
CA LYS A 253 14.53 5.83 -1.54
C LYS A 253 14.39 5.90 -0.02
N LYS A 254 15.41 5.42 0.72
CA LYS A 254 15.42 5.27 2.19
C LYS A 254 14.32 4.32 2.70
N ASP A 255 13.93 3.37 1.85
CA ASP A 255 13.23 2.15 2.26
C ASP A 255 14.22 1.24 3.01
N ARG A 256 13.69 0.43 3.92
CA ARG A 256 14.48 -0.55 4.66
C ARG A 256 14.59 -1.88 3.92
N ILE A 257 13.64 -2.24 3.07
CA ILE A 257 13.78 -3.40 2.17
C ILE A 257 14.55 -2.92 0.93
N THR A 258 15.85 -3.17 0.92
CA THR A 258 16.73 -2.69 -0.16
C THR A 258 16.85 -3.68 -1.31
N HIS A 259 16.70 -4.98 -1.02
CA HIS A 259 16.86 -6.07 -1.98
C HIS A 259 15.67 -7.04 -1.98
N ARG A 260 15.61 -7.91 -2.99
CA ARG A 260 14.69 -9.04 -3.08
C ARG A 260 15.33 -10.24 -3.77
N ILE A 261 14.88 -11.44 -3.43
CA ILE A 261 15.13 -12.68 -4.18
C ILE A 261 13.77 -13.19 -4.68
N PRO A 262 13.54 -13.34 -5.99
CA PRO A 262 12.37 -14.03 -6.51
C PRO A 262 12.47 -15.54 -6.22
N ILE A 263 11.38 -16.14 -5.73
CA ILE A 263 11.32 -17.56 -5.33
C ILE A 263 10.03 -18.17 -5.91
N SER A 264 10.19 -19.17 -6.78
CA SER A 264 9.10 -19.83 -7.53
C SER A 264 8.96 -21.33 -7.20
N SER A 265 9.98 -21.93 -6.60
CA SER A 265 10.02 -23.35 -6.21
C SER A 265 10.73 -23.55 -4.86
N LEU A 266 10.57 -24.73 -4.25
CA LEU A 266 11.26 -25.08 -3.00
C LEU A 266 12.78 -25.21 -3.18
N ALA A 267 13.23 -25.63 -4.37
CA ALA A 267 14.66 -25.78 -4.68
C ALA A 267 15.41 -24.43 -4.75
N GLU A 268 14.68 -23.32 -5.01
CA GLU A 268 15.23 -21.96 -4.94
C GLU A 268 15.46 -21.47 -3.50
N ILE A 269 14.98 -22.19 -2.47
CA ILE A 269 15.16 -21.85 -1.05
C ILE A 269 16.38 -22.62 -0.50
N ASP A 270 17.56 -22.16 -0.91
CA ASP A 270 18.84 -22.81 -0.68
C ASP A 270 19.75 -22.02 0.31
N SER A 271 21.01 -22.44 0.40
CA SER A 271 22.03 -21.79 1.25
C SER A 271 22.37 -20.34 0.88
N GLU A 272 21.97 -19.85 -0.30
CA GLU A 272 22.09 -18.43 -0.66
C GLU A 272 20.99 -17.62 0.06
N VAL A 273 19.74 -18.11 0.01
CA VAL A 273 18.60 -17.48 0.71
C VAL A 273 18.79 -17.51 2.22
N GLU A 274 19.23 -18.64 2.79
CA GLU A 274 19.50 -18.77 4.22
C GLU A 274 20.64 -17.83 4.67
N ARG A 275 21.70 -17.67 3.85
CA ARG A 275 22.83 -16.76 4.11
C ARG A 275 22.40 -15.30 4.07
N TRP A 276 21.66 -14.87 3.06
CA TRP A 276 21.21 -13.48 2.95
C TRP A 276 20.25 -13.09 4.08
N LEU A 277 19.35 -14.00 4.50
CA LEU A 277 18.46 -13.74 5.63
C LEU A 277 19.23 -13.67 6.97
N ARG A 278 20.23 -14.55 7.17
CA ARG A 278 21.13 -14.48 8.33
C ARG A 278 21.89 -13.16 8.37
N PHE A 279 22.44 -12.72 7.23
CA PHE A 279 23.14 -11.44 7.13
C PHE A 279 22.21 -10.25 7.41
N ALA A 280 20.96 -10.27 6.96
CA ALA A 280 19.95 -9.26 7.32
C ALA A 280 19.64 -9.23 8.84
N TYR A 281 19.59 -10.40 9.49
CA TYR A 281 19.41 -10.52 10.94
C TYR A 281 20.60 -9.97 11.73
N GLU A 282 21.82 -10.22 11.26
CA GLU A 282 23.08 -9.71 11.82
C GLU A 282 23.23 -8.20 11.62
N LEU A 283 22.88 -7.67 10.44
CA LEU A 283 22.83 -6.24 10.15
C LEU A 283 21.80 -5.46 11.00
N ASP A 284 20.82 -6.10 11.64
CA ASP A 284 19.93 -5.43 12.60
C ASP A 284 20.47 -5.41 14.04
N SER A 285 21.64 -6.01 14.29
CA SER A 285 22.37 -5.87 15.56
C SER A 285 23.15 -4.56 15.68
N GLN A 286 23.47 -3.92 14.54
CA GLN A 286 24.37 -2.77 14.38
C GLN A 286 23.60 -1.44 14.27
#